data_AF-A0AAU9X8L2-F1
#
_entry.id   AF-A0AAU9X8L2-F1
#
_cell.length_a   1.000
_cell.length_b   1.000
_cell.length_c   1.000
_cell.angle_alpha   90.00
_cell.angle_beta   90.00
_cell.angle_gamma   90.00
#
_symmetry.space_group_name_H-M   'P 1'
#
loop_
_entity.id
_entity.type
_entity.pdbx_description
1 polymer ?
#
loop_
_entity_poly.entity_id
_entity_poly.type
_entity_poly.pdbx_seq_one_letter_code
_entity_poly.pdbx_strand_id
1 'polypeptide(L)'
;MKVDQQFRFIVINHMAASLHSLFADGHYRATSQGRDSWKSLLGSQSSLQLNCNREGFNSDGAIVKTRIGIVSYEGSDGCDSCDSRIGFGGANGDDDSNTCGNIAYWYPDNGEKSIKAMGYISLNDKKGSNT
;
A
#
# COMPACT_ATOMS: atom_id res chain seq x y z
N MET A 1 3.11 -4.19 -9.37
CA MET A 1 4.32 -3.36 -9.42
C MET A 1 5.37 -4.04 -10.28
N LYS A 2 6.21 -3.25 -10.96
CA LYS A 2 7.39 -3.74 -11.68
C LYS A 2 8.65 -3.18 -11.03
N VAL A 3 9.52 -4.07 -10.56
CA VAL A 3 10.86 -3.79 -10.01
C VAL A 3 11.81 -4.79 -10.65
N ASP A 4 13.01 -4.35 -11.06
CA ASP A 4 14.03 -5.19 -11.68
C ASP A 4 13.49 -6.09 -12.82
N GLN A 5 12.64 -5.50 -13.67
CA GLN A 5 11.95 -6.17 -14.79
C GLN A 5 10.94 -7.26 -14.39
N GLN A 6 10.77 -7.54 -13.10
CA GLN A 6 9.83 -8.52 -12.58
C GLN A 6 8.48 -7.87 -12.24
N PHE A 7 7.41 -8.43 -12.80
CA PHE A 7 6.04 -8.02 -12.50
C PHE A 7 5.47 -8.86 -11.37
N ARG A 8 4.93 -8.20 -10.35
CA ARG A 8 4.20 -8.82 -9.25
C ARG A 8 2.89 -8.09 -9.02
N PHE A 9 1.83 -8.82 -8.68
CA PHE A 9 0.50 -8.25 -8.50
C PHE A 9 -0.22 -8.95 -7.35
N ILE A 10 -1.17 -8.23 -6.75
CA ILE A 10 -2.17 -8.76 -5.83
C ILE A 10 -3.56 -8.49 -6.40
N VAL A 11 -4.55 -9.26 -5.95
CA VAL A 11 -5.93 -9.11 -6.39
C VAL A 11 -6.77 -8.65 -5.22
N ILE A 12 -7.25 -7.41 -5.30
CA ILE A 12 -8.17 -6.84 -4.32
C ILE A 12 -9.60 -6.97 -4.84
N ASN A 13 -10.41 -7.79 -4.18
CA ASN A 13 -11.85 -7.86 -4.44
C ASN A 13 -12.54 -6.80 -3.59
N HIS A 14 -13.13 -5.79 -4.23
CA HIS A 14 -13.87 -4.73 -3.55
C HIS A 14 -15.06 -4.29 -4.42
N MET A 15 -16.23 -4.09 -3.80
CA MET A 15 -17.40 -3.58 -4.50
C MET A 15 -17.31 -2.06 -4.63
N ALA A 16 -17.37 -1.54 -5.85
CA ALA A 16 -17.37 -0.10 -6.13
C ALA A 16 -18.03 0.19 -7.47
N ALA A 17 -18.55 1.40 -7.65
CA ALA A 17 -19.09 1.83 -8.93
C ALA A 17 -18.00 2.08 -9.97
N SER A 18 -16.81 2.50 -9.52
CA SER A 18 -15.61 2.71 -10.34
C SER A 18 -14.38 2.88 -9.45
N LEU A 19 -13.18 2.82 -10.04
CA LEU A 19 -11.96 3.19 -9.34
C LEU A 19 -11.95 4.66 -8.88
N HIS A 20 -12.56 5.55 -9.66
CA HIS A 20 -12.71 6.96 -9.27
C HIS A 20 -13.51 7.08 -7.96
N SER A 21 -14.62 6.34 -7.83
CA SER A 21 -15.46 6.37 -6.62
C SER A 21 -14.73 5.87 -5.36
N LEU A 22 -13.68 5.07 -5.50
CA LEU A 22 -12.86 4.61 -4.37
C LEU A 22 -11.86 5.66 -3.87
N PHE A 23 -11.52 6.64 -4.70
CA PHE A 23 -10.48 7.62 -4.38
C PHE A 23 -11.02 9.04 -4.17
N ALA A 24 -12.06 9.42 -4.90
CA ALA A 24 -12.46 10.82 -5.10
C ALA A 24 -12.84 11.54 -3.80
N ASP A 25 -13.48 10.84 -2.87
CA ASP A 25 -13.91 11.43 -1.60
C ASP A 25 -12.83 11.41 -0.50
N GLY A 26 -11.65 10.87 -0.80
CA GLY A 26 -10.52 10.79 0.14
C GLY A 26 -10.75 9.87 1.35
N HIS A 27 -11.89 9.18 1.45
CA HIS A 27 -12.20 8.36 2.62
C HIS A 27 -11.38 7.07 2.64
N TYR A 28 -10.92 6.71 3.83
CA TYR A 28 -10.28 5.43 4.08
C TYR A 28 -11.28 4.28 3.87
N ARG A 29 -10.86 3.25 3.14
CA ARG A 29 -11.64 2.01 2.97
C ARG A 29 -10.70 0.83 3.14
N ALA A 30 -10.92 0.05 4.20
CA ALA A 30 -10.06 -1.08 4.52
C ALA A 30 -10.12 -2.18 3.46
N THR A 31 -8.99 -2.86 3.28
CA THR A 31 -8.93 -4.14 2.57
C THR A 31 -8.58 -5.26 3.55
N SER A 32 -8.72 -6.51 3.11
CA SER A 32 -8.32 -7.69 3.88
C SER A 32 -7.26 -8.49 3.11
N GLN A 33 -6.27 -7.82 2.54
CA GLN A 33 -5.19 -8.50 1.81
C GLN A 33 -4.15 -9.07 2.78
N GLY A 34 -3.91 -8.38 3.89
CA GLY A 34 -2.86 -8.70 4.84
C GLY A 34 -1.51 -8.14 4.40
N ARG A 35 -0.66 -7.89 5.40
CA ARG A 35 0.70 -7.35 5.25
C ARG A 35 1.53 -8.08 4.20
N ASP A 36 1.52 -9.41 4.23
CA ASP A 36 2.35 -10.24 3.35
C ASP A 36 1.98 -10.08 1.88
N SER A 37 0.69 -9.90 1.58
CA SER A 37 0.23 -9.61 0.22
C SER A 37 0.82 -8.29 -0.29
N TRP A 38 0.80 -7.22 0.51
CA TRP A 38 1.44 -5.96 0.12
C TRP A 38 2.95 -6.10 -0.08
N LYS A 39 3.64 -6.78 0.85
CA LYS A 39 5.08 -7.08 0.75
C LYS A 39 5.42 -7.87 -0.52
N SER A 40 4.56 -8.81 -0.92
CA SER A 40 4.75 -9.63 -2.13
C SER A 40 4.88 -8.81 -3.41
N LEU A 41 4.35 -7.58 -3.48
CA LEU A 41 4.47 -6.71 -4.66
C LEU A 41 5.92 -6.37 -5.02
N LEU A 42 6.84 -6.46 -4.06
CA LEU A 42 8.27 -6.16 -4.22
C LEU A 42 9.16 -7.37 -3.94
N GLY A 43 8.55 -8.54 -3.65
CA GLY A 43 9.28 -9.76 -3.33
C GLY A 43 10.08 -9.65 -2.03
N SER A 44 11.22 -10.34 -1.99
CA SER A 44 12.08 -10.46 -0.80
C SER A 44 12.75 -9.16 -0.36
N GLN A 45 12.67 -8.09 -1.16
CA GLN A 45 13.27 -6.80 -0.84
C GLN A 45 12.35 -5.90 0.02
N SER A 46 11.05 -6.21 0.10
CA SER A 46 10.07 -5.40 0.84
C SER A 46 10.38 -5.33 2.34
N SER A 47 10.12 -4.18 2.94
CA SER A 47 10.33 -3.91 4.36
C SER A 47 9.24 -2.99 4.89
N LEU A 48 8.78 -3.22 6.11
CA LEU A 48 7.78 -2.36 6.79
C LEU A 48 8.04 -2.43 8.30
N GLN A 49 7.68 -1.41 9.08
CA GLN A 49 7.58 -1.62 10.53
C GLN A 49 6.42 -2.57 10.89
N LEU A 50 6.46 -3.16 12.08
CA LEU A 50 5.67 -4.36 12.39
C LEU A 50 4.19 -4.11 12.73
N ASN A 51 3.83 -2.91 13.18
CA ASN A 51 2.53 -2.59 13.77
C ASN A 51 1.69 -1.62 12.93
N CYS A 52 0.50 -1.28 13.42
CA CYS A 52 -0.62 -0.62 12.73
C CYS A 52 -1.16 -1.41 11.52
N ASN A 53 -0.35 -1.64 10.50
CA ASN A 53 -0.72 -2.35 9.26
C ASN A 53 -2.02 -1.84 8.61
N ARG A 54 -2.27 -0.52 8.63
CA ARG A 54 -3.47 0.08 8.01
C ARG A 54 -3.39 -0.08 6.50
N GLU A 55 -4.20 -0.97 5.96
CA GLU A 55 -4.26 -1.28 4.54
C GLU A 55 -5.57 -0.86 3.87
N GLY A 56 -5.50 -0.57 2.57
CA GLY A 56 -6.65 -0.32 1.72
C GLY A 56 -6.55 0.94 0.89
N PHE A 57 -7.70 1.56 0.61
CA PHE A 57 -7.83 2.78 -0.19
C PHE A 57 -7.72 4.01 0.72
N ASN A 58 -6.99 5.03 0.28
CA ASN A 58 -6.66 6.24 1.04
C ASN A 58 -6.15 5.90 2.45
N SER A 59 -5.19 4.98 2.56
CA SER A 59 -4.53 4.64 3.82
C SER A 59 -3.62 5.79 4.22
N ASP A 60 -4.11 6.62 5.14
CA ASP A 60 -3.37 7.73 5.74
C ASP A 60 -2.82 7.31 7.11
N GLY A 61 -1.53 7.55 7.28
CA GLY A 61 -0.73 7.26 8.47
C GLY A 61 -0.22 8.52 9.18
N ALA A 62 -0.76 9.69 8.82
CA ALA A 62 -0.30 11.04 9.17
C ALA A 62 1.10 11.40 8.63
N ILE A 63 2.13 10.59 8.89
CA ILE A 63 3.49 10.83 8.41
C ILE A 63 3.65 10.31 6.98
N VAL A 64 3.14 9.13 6.66
CA VAL A 64 3.04 8.63 5.28
C VAL A 64 1.62 8.27 4.89
N LYS A 65 1.33 8.35 3.60
CA LYS A 65 0.04 7.91 3.05
C LYS A 65 0.19 7.19 1.73
N THR A 66 -0.85 6.45 1.35
CA THR A 66 -1.01 5.81 0.04
C THR A 66 -2.44 5.99 -0.47
N ARG A 67 -2.62 6.06 -1.79
CA ARG A 67 -3.97 6.00 -2.39
C ARG A 67 -4.52 4.59 -2.37
N ILE A 68 -3.66 3.60 -2.56
CA ILE A 68 -3.97 2.19 -2.39
C ILE A 68 -2.70 1.50 -1.89
N GLY A 69 -2.74 0.94 -0.69
CA GLY A 69 -1.54 0.45 -0.02
C GLY A 69 -1.72 0.17 1.45
N ILE A 70 -0.60 -0.17 2.08
CA ILE A 70 -0.45 -0.36 3.52
C ILE A 70 0.51 0.69 4.08
N VAL A 71 0.18 1.22 5.25
CA VAL A 71 1.08 2.04 6.08
C VAL A 71 1.32 1.32 7.42
N SER A 72 2.50 1.49 8.02
CA SER A 72 2.87 0.81 9.25
C SER A 72 3.78 1.66 10.12
N TYR A 73 3.85 1.30 11.41
CA TYR A 73 4.64 1.95 12.45
C TYR A 73 5.24 0.87 13.37
N GLU A 74 6.33 1.14 14.10
CA GLU A 74 6.91 0.18 15.06
C GLU A 74 6.25 0.23 16.44
N GLY A 75 5.61 1.34 16.79
CA GLY A 75 4.98 1.53 18.10
C GLY A 75 3.60 0.89 18.25
N SER A 76 2.91 1.24 19.34
CA SER A 76 1.59 0.71 19.72
C SER A 76 0.51 1.79 19.86
N ASP A 77 0.84 3.04 19.56
CA ASP A 77 0.02 4.25 19.70
C ASP A 77 -1.08 4.39 18.64
N GLY A 78 -1.20 3.42 17.72
CA GLY A 78 -2.20 3.42 16.65
C GLY A 78 -1.56 3.66 15.30
N CYS A 79 -2.29 4.32 14.40
CA CYS A 79 -1.88 4.54 13.02
C CYS A 79 -1.60 6.00 12.67
N ASP A 80 -1.49 6.87 13.69
CA ASP A 80 -1.26 8.31 13.53
C ASP A 80 0.23 8.69 13.50
N SER A 81 1.10 7.68 13.58
CA SER A 81 2.57 7.80 13.56
C SER A 81 3.21 6.92 12.47
N CYS A 82 2.41 6.39 11.53
CA CYS A 82 2.94 5.49 10.51
C CYS A 82 3.86 6.22 9.55
N ASP A 83 5.07 5.70 9.43
CA ASP A 83 6.19 6.26 8.69
C ASP A 83 6.82 5.27 7.67
N SER A 84 6.39 4.00 7.63
CA SER A 84 6.58 3.13 6.45
C SER A 84 5.32 2.92 5.62
N ARG A 85 5.53 2.68 4.33
CA ARG A 85 4.47 2.35 3.38
C ARG A 85 4.90 1.35 2.32
N ILE A 86 3.93 0.59 1.81
CA ILE A 86 3.97 -0.06 0.49
C ILE A 86 2.69 0.28 -0.25
N GLY A 87 2.79 0.83 -1.46
CA GLY A 87 1.58 1.11 -2.23
C GLY A 87 1.78 2.02 -3.43
N PHE A 88 0.66 2.50 -3.94
CA PHE A 88 0.55 3.39 -5.08
C PHE A 88 -0.03 4.74 -4.63
N GLY A 89 0.42 5.82 -5.27
CA GLY A 89 0.09 7.18 -4.84
C GLY A 89 0.62 7.49 -3.45
N GLY A 90 1.83 7.01 -3.16
CA GLY A 90 2.57 7.34 -1.94
C GLY A 90 2.90 8.83 -1.86
N ALA A 91 2.83 9.41 -0.66
CA ALA A 91 3.25 10.79 -0.40
C ALA A 91 3.67 10.98 1.06
N ASN A 92 4.50 11.99 1.32
CA ASN A 92 5.22 12.31 2.55
C ASN A 92 6.28 11.23 2.93
N GLY A 93 6.83 11.29 4.15
CA GLY A 93 7.89 10.41 4.66
C GLY A 93 9.30 10.81 4.22
N ASP A 94 10.25 9.92 4.42
CA ASP A 94 11.68 10.15 4.14
C ASP A 94 12.02 10.29 2.64
N ASP A 95 11.16 9.79 1.73
CA ASP A 95 11.28 10.00 0.28
C ASP A 95 9.89 10.20 -0.36
N ASP A 96 9.47 11.46 -0.44
CA ASP A 96 8.20 11.88 -1.05
C ASP A 96 8.16 11.66 -2.57
N SER A 97 9.33 11.55 -3.23
CA SER A 97 9.38 11.26 -4.67
C SER A 97 9.03 9.79 -4.99
N ASN A 98 9.01 8.92 -3.98
CA ASN A 98 8.57 7.53 -4.10
C ASN A 98 7.04 7.43 -4.04
N THR A 99 6.41 7.70 -5.20
CA THR A 99 4.95 7.67 -5.38
C THR A 99 4.40 6.26 -5.59
N CYS A 100 5.25 5.27 -5.90
CA CYS A 100 4.86 3.87 -6.05
C CYS A 100 6.03 2.97 -5.65
N GLY A 101 5.82 2.11 -4.65
CA GLY A 101 6.87 1.23 -4.14
C GLY A 101 6.83 1.11 -2.62
N ASN A 102 8.01 1.09 -1.99
CA ASN A 102 8.19 0.91 -0.54
C ASN A 102 9.13 1.94 0.07
N ILE A 103 8.70 2.52 1.19
CA ILE A 103 9.50 3.32 2.12
C ILE A 103 9.45 2.66 3.49
N ALA A 104 10.60 2.44 4.12
CA ALA A 104 10.71 2.02 5.52
C ALA A 104 12.12 2.30 6.05
N TYR A 105 12.27 3.13 7.08
CA TYR A 105 13.58 3.52 7.63
C TYR A 105 13.73 3.18 9.11
N TRP A 106 12.71 3.42 9.93
CA TRP A 106 12.84 3.36 11.38
C TRP A 106 12.42 2.00 11.93
N TYR A 107 13.38 1.12 12.25
CA TYR A 107 13.13 -0.24 12.79
C TYR A 107 12.25 -1.18 11.92
N PRO A 108 12.43 -1.22 10.59
CA PRO A 108 11.58 -2.07 9.75
C PRO A 108 12.07 -3.52 9.73
N ASP A 109 11.16 -4.43 9.37
CA ASP A 109 11.35 -5.88 9.51
C ASP A 109 12.34 -6.51 8.53
N ASN A 110 12.83 -5.77 7.53
CA ASN A 110 13.80 -6.24 6.53
C ASN A 110 14.82 -5.15 6.15
N GLY A 111 15.23 -4.36 7.15
CA GLY A 111 16.17 -3.25 7.00
C GLY A 111 15.61 -2.06 6.23
N GLU A 112 16.38 -0.98 6.16
CA GLU A 112 15.93 0.25 5.53
C GLU A 112 15.74 0.08 4.02
N LYS A 113 14.64 0.61 3.48
CA LYS A 113 14.27 0.54 2.06
C LYS A 113 13.69 1.85 1.57
N SER A 114 14.20 2.33 0.43
CA SER A 114 13.45 3.14 -0.53
C SER A 114 13.50 2.46 -1.89
N ILE A 115 12.43 1.72 -2.21
CA ILE A 115 12.30 0.98 -3.47
C ILE A 115 11.25 1.69 -4.31
N LYS A 116 11.64 2.20 -5.48
CA LYS A 116 10.73 2.78 -6.47
C LYS A 116 10.32 1.71 -7.48
N ALA A 117 9.04 1.68 -7.82
CA ALA A 117 8.47 0.71 -8.74
C ALA A 117 7.60 1.38 -9.80
N MET A 118 7.46 0.75 -10.96
CA MET A 118 6.40 1.14 -11.90
C MET A 118 5.08 0.51 -11.45
N GLY A 119 4.06 1.35 -11.28
CA GLY A 119 2.73 0.95 -10.83
C GLY A 119 1.76 0.70 -11.99
N TYR A 120 0.97 -0.37 -11.90
CA TYR A 120 -0.13 -0.67 -12.79
C TYR A 120 -1.35 -1.04 -11.94
N ILE A 121 -2.51 -0.45 -12.27
CA ILE A 121 -3.80 -0.79 -11.68
C ILE A 121 -4.70 -1.20 -12.84
N SER A 122 -5.31 -2.38 -12.74
CA SER A 122 -6.26 -2.90 -13.72
C SER A 122 -7.56 -3.24 -12.99
N LEU A 123 -8.68 -2.88 -13.62
CA LEU A 123 -10.02 -3.19 -13.13
C LEU A 123 -10.58 -4.33 -13.97
N ASN A 124 -11.06 -5.37 -13.29
CA ASN A 124 -11.73 -6.49 -13.91
C ASN A 124 -13.14 -6.60 -13.33
N ASP A 125 -14.13 -6.27 -14.15
CA ASP A 125 -15.53 -6.39 -13.75
C ASP A 125 -15.94 -7.86 -13.74
N LYS A 126 -16.05 -8.45 -12.55
CA LYS A 126 -16.85 -9.67 -12.39
C LYS A 126 -18.32 -9.26 -12.46
N LYS A 127 -18.92 -9.33 -13.64
CA LYS A 127 -20.38 -9.33 -13.75
C LYS A 127 -20.86 -10.48 -12.87
N GLY A 128 -21.60 -10.17 -11.80
CA GLY A 128 -22.24 -11.18 -10.98
C GLY A 128 -23.06 -12.08 -11.89
N SER A 129 -22.77 -13.38 -11.91
CA SER A 129 -23.75 -14.34 -12.40
C SER A 129 -24.88 -14.31 -11.39
N ASN A 130 -26.00 -13.68 -11.76
CA ASN A 130 -27.26 -13.95 -11.08
C ASN A 130 -27.59 -15.43 -11.36
N THR A 131 -27.25 -16.29 -10.42
CA THR A 131 -27.80 -17.65 -10.27
C THR A 131 -28.59 -17.69 -9.00
#